data_AF-A0A154IFI6-F1
#
_entry.id   AF-A0A154IFI6-F1
#
_cell.length_a   1.000
_cell.length_b   1.000
_cell.length_c   1.000
_cell.angle_alpha   90.00
_cell.angle_beta   90.00
_cell.angle_gamma   90.00
#
_symmetry.space_group_name_H-M   'P 1'
#
loop_
_entity.id
_entity.type
_entity.pdbx_description
1 polymer ?
#
loop_
_entity_poly.entity_id
_entity_poly.type
_entity_poly.pdbx_seq_one_letter_code
_entity_poly.pdbx_strand_id
1 'polypeptide(L)'
;MVQAHGYNALSFRELAKEVGVKSASVHYHFPTKGDLGVALARRYTDDLVAYLETLSASSKDEQRWSKYYTDVFREPLINDNRMCLVGIMAAEHSDLPAEVRKEVDRFTDANVDWLAHVLSVRMPETDKQALQQRAMAIFAAIEGAQLLARSKGDVSVFDTTISAYRSAGLLP
;
A
#
# COMPACT_ATOMS: atom_id res chain seq x y z
N MET A 1 -11.97 -8.48 -2.79
CA MET A 1 -11.30 -9.77 -3.09
C MET A 1 -9.78 -9.76 -2.83
N VAL A 2 -8.94 -9.07 -3.61
CA VAL A 2 -7.46 -9.18 -3.50
C VAL A 2 -6.90 -8.73 -2.15
N GLN A 3 -7.35 -7.58 -1.62
CA GLN A 3 -6.93 -7.08 -0.30
C GLN A 3 -7.30 -8.01 0.88
N ALA A 4 -8.19 -8.99 0.66
CA ALA A 4 -8.55 -9.99 1.67
C ALA A 4 -7.82 -11.32 1.43
N HIS A 5 -7.66 -11.72 0.17
CA HIS A 5 -7.37 -13.12 -0.21
C HIS A 5 -6.18 -13.34 -1.16
N GLY A 6 -5.46 -12.31 -1.60
CA GLY A 6 -4.34 -12.51 -2.52
C GLY A 6 -4.66 -12.27 -3.99
N TYR A 7 -3.60 -12.13 -4.78
CA TYR A 7 -3.67 -12.17 -6.24
C TYR A 7 -4.11 -13.55 -6.72
N ASN A 8 -3.69 -14.61 -6.05
CA ASN A 8 -4.09 -15.97 -6.40
C ASN A 8 -5.62 -16.17 -6.35
N ALA A 9 -6.31 -15.51 -5.43
CA ALA A 9 -7.77 -15.51 -5.33
C ALA A 9 -8.50 -14.66 -6.40
N LEU A 10 -7.79 -13.83 -7.18
CA LEU A 10 -8.40 -13.02 -8.24
C LEU A 10 -9.03 -13.91 -9.32
N SER A 11 -10.36 -13.87 -9.41
CA SER A 11 -11.17 -14.69 -10.30
C SER A 11 -12.12 -13.83 -11.14
N PHE A 12 -12.10 -14.03 -12.47
CA PHE A 12 -13.00 -13.37 -13.41
C PHE A 12 -14.46 -13.73 -13.14
N ARG A 13 -14.70 -15.00 -12.78
CA ARG A 13 -16.05 -15.49 -12.49
C ARG A 13 -16.63 -14.83 -11.24
N GLU A 14 -15.85 -14.79 -10.16
CA GLU A 14 -16.31 -14.19 -8.91
C GLU A 14 -16.45 -12.67 -9.06
N LEU A 15 -15.52 -12.00 -9.75
CA LEU A 15 -15.63 -10.58 -10.05
C LEU A 15 -16.88 -10.26 -10.90
N ALA A 16 -17.12 -11.04 -11.96
CA ALA A 16 -18.28 -10.83 -12.81
C ALA A 16 -19.60 -11.03 -12.05
N LYS A 17 -19.64 -12.03 -11.16
CA LYS A 17 -20.77 -12.28 -10.27
C LYS A 17 -21.00 -11.10 -9.30
N GLU A 18 -19.95 -10.58 -8.70
CA GLU A 18 -20.02 -9.45 -7.76
C GLU A 18 -20.49 -8.15 -8.43
N VAL A 19 -20.06 -7.90 -9.67
CA VAL A 19 -20.43 -6.70 -10.45
C VAL A 19 -21.76 -6.88 -11.22
N GLY A 20 -22.31 -8.10 -11.28
CA GLY A 20 -23.57 -8.39 -11.98
C GLY A 20 -23.45 -8.45 -13.51
N VAL A 21 -22.28 -8.82 -14.04
CA VAL A 21 -22.00 -8.94 -15.48
C VAL A 21 -21.64 -10.39 -15.86
N LYS A 22 -21.55 -10.67 -17.17
CA LYS A 22 -21.05 -11.96 -17.65
C LYS A 22 -19.53 -12.00 -17.55
N SER A 23 -18.95 -13.15 -17.20
CA SER A 23 -17.49 -13.34 -17.17
C SER A 23 -16.82 -12.99 -18.51
N ALA A 24 -17.50 -13.23 -19.62
CA ALA A 24 -17.03 -12.85 -20.96
C ALA A 24 -16.84 -11.34 -21.13
N SER A 25 -17.66 -10.51 -20.47
CA SER A 25 -17.51 -9.05 -20.49
C SER A 25 -16.24 -8.61 -19.76
N VAL A 26 -15.88 -9.28 -18.66
CA VAL A 26 -14.62 -9.01 -17.97
C VAL A 26 -13.43 -9.41 -18.85
N HIS A 27 -13.50 -10.59 -19.49
CA HIS A 27 -12.47 -11.04 -20.45
C HIS A 27 -12.30 -10.13 -21.66
N TYR A 28 -13.39 -9.50 -22.13
CA TYR A 28 -13.33 -8.54 -23.22
C TYR A 28 -12.46 -7.32 -22.86
N HIS A 29 -12.51 -6.86 -21.60
CA HIS A 29 -11.69 -5.73 -21.13
C HIS A 29 -10.30 -6.14 -20.66
N PHE A 30 -10.18 -7.34 -20.08
CA PHE A 30 -8.94 -7.87 -19.52
C PHE A 30 -8.70 -9.27 -20.08
N PRO A 31 -7.94 -9.43 -21.17
CA PRO A 31 -7.76 -10.72 -21.82
C PRO A 31 -7.23 -11.79 -20.86
N THR A 32 -6.31 -11.43 -19.97
CA THR A 32 -5.68 -12.33 -19.00
C THR A 32 -5.83 -11.85 -17.55
N LYS A 33 -5.57 -12.75 -16.60
CA LYS A 33 -5.43 -12.42 -15.17
C LYS A 33 -4.26 -11.47 -14.91
N GLY A 34 -3.21 -11.52 -15.74
CA GLY A 34 -2.12 -10.55 -15.73
C GLY A 34 -2.61 -9.15 -16.04
N ASP A 35 -3.37 -8.99 -17.12
CA ASP A 35 -3.94 -7.68 -17.54
C ASP A 35 -4.84 -7.07 -16.46
N LEU A 36 -5.71 -7.90 -15.86
CA LEU A 36 -6.56 -7.47 -14.75
C LEU A 36 -5.72 -7.09 -13.51
N GLY A 37 -4.68 -7.87 -13.21
CA GLY A 37 -3.75 -7.60 -12.12
C GLY A 37 -3.01 -6.28 -12.31
N VAL A 38 -2.51 -6.01 -13.51
CA VAL A 38 -1.86 -4.74 -13.87
C VAL A 38 -2.83 -3.59 -13.70
N ALA A 39 -4.04 -3.68 -14.26
CA ALA A 39 -5.03 -2.62 -14.15
C ALA A 39 -5.40 -2.31 -12.70
N LEU A 40 -5.53 -3.34 -11.87
CA LEU A 40 -5.84 -3.21 -10.45
C LEU A 40 -4.70 -2.57 -9.67
N ALA A 41 -3.47 -3.09 -9.82
CA ALA A 41 -2.29 -2.57 -9.14
C ALA A 41 -1.98 -1.14 -9.58
N ARG A 42 -2.03 -0.85 -10.89
CA ARG A 42 -1.83 0.49 -11.44
C ARG A 42 -2.81 1.49 -10.86
N ARG A 43 -4.11 1.18 -10.90
CA ARG A 43 -5.13 2.07 -10.34
C ARG A 43 -4.89 2.31 -8.84
N TYR A 44 -4.59 1.25 -8.09
CA TYR A 44 -4.32 1.37 -6.66
C TYR A 44 -3.10 2.28 -6.38
N THR A 45 -2.05 2.17 -7.21
CA THR A 45 -0.87 3.04 -7.15
C THR A 45 -1.21 4.48 -7.53
N ASP A 46 -1.98 4.71 -8.59
CA ASP A 46 -2.40 6.04 -9.04
C ASP A 46 -3.25 6.74 -7.96
N ASP A 47 -4.18 6.01 -7.35
CA ASP A 47 -5.03 6.50 -6.25
C ASP A 47 -4.17 6.91 -5.04
N LEU A 48 -3.15 6.11 -4.69
CA LEU A 48 -2.21 6.45 -3.62
C LEU A 48 -1.40 7.70 -3.97
N VAL A 49 -0.80 7.78 -5.16
CA VAL A 49 0.03 8.92 -5.56
C VAL A 49 -0.77 10.22 -5.47
N ALA A 50 -2.00 10.24 -6.01
CA ALA A 50 -2.88 11.40 -5.93
C ALA A 50 -3.22 11.78 -4.47
N TYR A 51 -3.43 10.79 -3.60
CA TYR A 51 -3.64 11.01 -2.18
C TYR A 51 -2.41 11.63 -1.50
N LEU A 52 -1.21 11.11 -1.78
CA LEU A 52 0.05 11.59 -1.20
C LEU A 52 0.38 13.02 -1.67
N GLU A 53 0.11 13.34 -2.94
CA GLU A 53 0.23 14.71 -3.46
C GLU A 53 -0.70 15.68 -2.74
N THR A 54 -1.96 15.28 -2.53
CA THR A 54 -2.95 16.07 -1.79
C THR A 54 -2.53 16.26 -0.33
N LEU A 55 -1.96 15.22 0.28
CA LEU A 55 -1.47 15.26 1.65
C LEU A 55 -0.31 16.26 1.81
N SER A 56 0.66 16.24 0.89
CA SER A 56 1.75 17.22 0.86
C SER A 56 1.27 18.66 0.63
N ALA A 57 0.26 18.85 -0.21
CA ALA A 57 -0.28 20.18 -0.50
C ALA A 57 -1.11 20.77 0.65
N SER A 58 -1.77 19.93 1.45
CA SER A 58 -2.77 20.35 2.43
C SER A 58 -2.22 20.59 3.85
N SER A 59 -1.03 20.10 4.18
CA SER A 59 -0.52 20.16 5.55
C SER A 59 0.94 20.59 5.64
N LYS A 60 1.18 21.79 6.20
CA LYS A 60 2.50 22.16 6.76
C LYS A 60 2.73 21.56 8.16
N ASP A 61 1.70 20.92 8.73
CA ASP A 61 1.75 20.31 10.05
C ASP A 61 2.29 18.88 9.95
N GLU A 62 3.39 18.66 10.67
CA GLU A 62 4.18 17.44 10.68
C GLU A 62 3.46 16.23 11.29
N GLN A 63 2.75 16.43 12.40
CA GLN A 63 2.04 15.32 13.05
C GLN A 63 0.89 14.84 12.19
N ARG A 64 0.35 15.76 11.39
CA ARG A 64 -0.82 15.54 10.56
C ARG A 64 -0.53 14.63 9.38
N TRP A 65 0.60 14.78 8.68
CA TRP A 65 0.93 13.85 7.59
C TRP A 65 1.30 12.46 8.12
N SER A 66 2.07 12.35 9.21
CA SER A 66 2.46 11.06 9.80
C SER A 66 1.23 10.27 10.20
N LYS A 67 0.25 10.93 10.82
CA LYS A 67 -1.05 10.31 11.13
C LYS A 67 -1.79 9.88 9.86
N TYR A 68 -2.03 10.80 8.93
CA TYR A 68 -2.83 10.51 7.73
C TYR A 68 -2.20 9.45 6.84
N TYR A 69 -0.87 9.45 6.70
CA TYR A 69 -0.16 8.41 5.99
C TYR A 69 -0.37 7.04 6.65
N THR A 70 -0.25 6.94 7.98
CA THR A 70 -0.53 5.66 8.68
C THR A 70 -2.00 5.25 8.62
N ASP A 71 -2.94 6.21 8.53
CA ASP A 71 -4.37 5.92 8.41
C ASP A 71 -4.68 5.15 7.10
N VAL A 72 -3.95 5.40 6.00
CA VAL A 72 -4.12 4.67 4.73
C VAL A 72 -3.96 3.16 4.90
N PHE A 73 -3.03 2.74 5.76
CA PHE A 73 -2.77 1.33 6.05
C PHE A 73 -3.64 0.80 7.20
N ARG A 74 -4.12 1.68 8.06
CA ARG A 74 -5.09 1.34 9.11
C ARG A 74 -6.47 1.03 8.53
N GLU A 75 -6.90 1.80 7.53
CA GLU A 75 -8.26 1.78 6.99
C GLU A 75 -8.67 0.39 6.45
N PRO A 76 -7.84 -0.34 5.69
CA PRO A 76 -8.17 -1.71 5.30
C PRO A 76 -8.39 -2.66 6.49
N LEU A 77 -7.67 -2.50 7.60
CA LEU A 77 -7.82 -3.38 8.77
C LEU A 77 -9.19 -3.24 9.42
N ILE A 78 -9.68 -2.00 9.56
CA ILE A 78 -11.02 -1.77 10.14
C ILE A 78 -12.14 -2.18 9.19
N ASN A 79 -11.86 -2.18 7.89
CA ASN A 79 -12.81 -2.61 6.86
C ASN A 79 -12.57 -4.08 6.50
N ASP A 80 -13.14 -4.99 7.30
CA ASP A 80 -13.11 -6.44 7.10
C ASP A 80 -11.72 -7.09 7.21
N ASN A 81 -10.84 -6.55 8.07
CA ASN A 81 -9.50 -7.11 8.30
C ASN A 81 -8.68 -7.30 7.01
N ARG A 82 -8.85 -6.35 6.07
CA ARG A 82 -8.12 -6.29 4.80
C ARG A 82 -6.73 -5.68 5.00
N MET A 83 -5.90 -5.74 3.96
CA MET A 83 -4.55 -5.19 3.95
C MET A 83 -4.28 -4.36 2.69
N CYS A 84 -3.14 -3.67 2.66
CA CYS A 84 -2.60 -3.09 1.44
C CYS A 84 -2.65 -4.09 0.28
N LEU A 85 -3.23 -3.66 -0.85
CA LEU A 85 -3.35 -4.51 -2.04
C LEU A 85 -1.97 -4.97 -2.51
N VAL A 86 -1.04 -4.03 -2.65
CA VAL A 86 0.33 -4.32 -3.07
C VAL A 86 1.09 -5.10 -2.02
N GLY A 87 0.89 -4.83 -0.72
CA GLY A 87 1.52 -5.60 0.37
C GLY A 87 1.20 -7.10 0.30
N ILE A 88 -0.06 -7.46 0.07
CA ILE A 88 -0.45 -8.87 -0.15
C ILE A 88 0.12 -9.42 -1.47
N MET A 89 0.10 -8.65 -2.56
CA MET A 89 0.63 -9.10 -3.86
C MET A 89 2.15 -9.33 -3.79
N ALA A 90 2.88 -8.50 -3.06
CA ALA A 90 4.31 -8.64 -2.82
C ALA A 90 4.64 -9.95 -2.06
N ALA A 91 3.78 -10.38 -1.13
CA ALA A 91 3.93 -11.68 -0.46
C ALA A 91 3.74 -12.87 -1.42
N GLU A 92 3.04 -12.68 -2.54
CA GLU A 92 2.82 -13.68 -3.60
C GLU A 92 3.74 -13.45 -4.82
N HIS A 93 4.86 -12.72 -4.66
CA HIS A 93 5.72 -12.28 -5.76
C HIS A 93 6.10 -13.36 -6.79
N SER A 94 6.37 -14.59 -6.34
CA SER A 94 6.73 -15.72 -7.20
C SER A 94 5.62 -16.14 -8.16
N ASP A 95 4.35 -15.91 -7.79
CA ASP A 95 3.17 -16.27 -8.58
C ASP A 95 2.67 -15.11 -9.47
N LEU A 96 3.25 -13.92 -9.30
CA LEU A 96 2.88 -12.76 -10.11
C LEU A 96 3.47 -12.85 -11.53
N PRO A 97 2.71 -12.50 -12.57
CA PRO A 97 3.28 -12.19 -13.87
C PRO A 97 4.25 -10.99 -13.80
N ALA A 98 5.21 -10.93 -14.73
CA ALA A 98 6.26 -9.92 -14.71
C ALA A 98 5.72 -8.49 -14.83
N GLU A 99 4.67 -8.31 -15.61
CA GLU A 99 3.96 -7.05 -15.78
C GLU A 99 3.25 -6.58 -14.50
N VAL A 100 2.75 -7.52 -13.69
CA VAL A 100 2.12 -7.19 -12.39
C VAL A 100 3.19 -6.81 -11.37
N ARG A 101 4.33 -7.50 -11.35
CA ARG A 101 5.46 -7.16 -10.49
C ARG A 101 5.95 -5.73 -10.69
N LYS A 102 5.99 -5.25 -11.94
CA LYS A 102 6.38 -3.86 -12.23
C LYS A 102 5.49 -2.83 -11.53
N GLU A 103 4.19 -3.08 -11.43
CA GLU A 103 3.28 -2.18 -10.74
C GLU A 103 3.39 -2.30 -9.20
N VAL A 104 3.76 -3.48 -8.69
CA VAL A 104 4.11 -3.69 -7.26
C VAL A 104 5.37 -2.90 -6.89
N ASP A 105 6.41 -2.97 -7.73
CA ASP A 105 7.65 -2.21 -7.54
C ASP A 105 7.37 -0.71 -7.57
N ARG A 106 6.62 -0.25 -8.59
CA ARG A 106 6.22 1.16 -8.73
C ARG A 106 5.47 1.70 -7.52
N PHE A 107 4.60 0.91 -6.90
CA PHE A 107 3.91 1.32 -5.67
C PHE A 107 4.88 1.51 -4.51
N THR A 108 5.84 0.59 -4.36
CA THR A 108 6.86 0.67 -3.33
C THR A 108 7.72 1.92 -3.54
N ASP A 109 8.19 2.13 -4.76
CA ASP A 109 8.99 3.31 -5.13
C ASP A 109 8.21 4.60 -4.84
N ALA A 110 6.93 4.69 -5.21
CA ALA A 110 6.10 5.87 -4.95
C ALA A 110 5.97 6.19 -3.46
N ASN A 111 5.81 5.18 -2.59
CA ASN A 111 5.77 5.38 -1.15
C ASN A 111 7.11 5.88 -0.61
N VAL A 112 8.20 5.22 -1.01
CA VAL A 112 9.54 5.50 -0.53
C VAL A 112 10.00 6.88 -0.99
N ASP A 113 9.75 7.24 -2.25
CA ASP A 113 10.09 8.56 -2.79
C ASP A 113 9.33 9.68 -2.08
N TRP A 114 8.03 9.48 -1.84
CA TRP A 114 7.23 10.46 -1.11
C TRP A 114 7.70 10.61 0.34
N LEU A 115 7.95 9.50 1.05
CA LEU A 115 8.49 9.53 2.41
C LEU A 115 9.88 10.19 2.45
N ALA A 116 10.76 9.88 1.49
CA ALA A 116 12.08 10.49 1.40
C ALA A 116 11.99 12.00 1.16
N HIS A 117 11.04 12.44 0.32
CA HIS A 117 10.77 13.86 0.11
C HIS A 117 10.32 14.53 1.42
N VAL A 118 9.36 13.94 2.13
CA VAL A 118 8.88 14.47 3.41
C VAL A 118 10.01 14.53 4.46
N LEU A 119 10.86 13.51 4.54
CA LEU A 119 12.02 13.48 5.43
C LEU A 119 13.07 14.55 5.04
N SER A 120 13.25 14.83 3.75
CA SER A 120 14.22 15.82 3.25
C SER A 120 13.90 17.24 3.72
N VAL A 121 12.61 17.57 3.86
CA VAL A 121 12.17 18.87 4.38
C VAL A 121 12.55 19.04 5.86
N ARG A 122 12.58 17.94 6.62
CA ARG A 122 12.89 17.93 8.06
C ARG A 122 14.38 17.82 8.36
N MET A 123 15.11 17.14 7.48
CA MET A 123 16.52 16.82 7.66
C MET A 123 17.30 17.29 6.43
N PRO A 124 17.33 18.61 6.16
CA PRO A 124 17.90 19.15 4.92
C PRO A 124 19.39 18.86 4.76
N GLU A 125 20.10 18.64 5.87
CA GLU A 125 21.53 18.30 5.90
C GLU A 125 21.80 16.79 5.74
N THR A 126 20.77 15.95 5.73
CA THR A 126 20.93 14.49 5.55
C THR A 126 21.05 14.15 4.07
N ASP A 127 21.98 13.26 3.73
CA ASP A 127 22.18 12.84 2.36
C ASP A 127 20.96 12.08 1.80
N LYS A 128 20.75 12.20 0.48
CA LYS A 128 19.58 11.62 -0.19
C LYS A 128 19.49 10.10 -0.04
N GLN A 129 20.63 9.40 0.05
CA GLN A 129 20.65 7.95 0.15
C GLN A 129 20.18 7.50 1.55
N ALA A 130 20.63 8.17 2.61
CA ALA A 130 20.17 7.92 3.96
C ALA A 130 18.68 8.25 4.13
N LEU A 131 18.18 9.32 3.49
CA LEU A 131 16.75 9.63 3.46
C LEU A 131 15.92 8.52 2.81
N GLN A 132 16.38 8.02 1.66
CA GLN A 132 15.77 6.90 0.94
C GLN A 132 15.78 5.60 1.77
N GLN A 133 16.90 5.27 2.41
CA GLN A 133 16.99 4.10 3.30
C GLN A 133 16.05 4.21 4.50
N ARG A 134 15.95 5.40 5.11
CA ARG A 134 15.02 5.64 6.22
C ARG A 134 13.57 5.60 5.76
N ALA A 135 13.26 6.14 4.60
CA ALA A 135 11.92 6.04 3.99
C ALA A 135 11.51 4.59 3.75
N MET A 136 12.40 3.77 3.19
CA MET A 136 12.19 2.33 3.04
C MET A 136 11.96 1.63 4.38
N ALA A 137 12.76 1.96 5.41
CA ALA A 137 12.58 1.40 6.75
C ALA A 137 11.21 1.77 7.36
N ILE A 138 10.75 3.01 7.17
CA ILE A 138 9.43 3.45 7.61
C ILE A 138 8.33 2.68 6.89
N PHE A 139 8.39 2.59 5.56
CA PHE A 139 7.39 1.89 4.76
C PHE A 139 7.32 0.41 5.15
N ALA A 140 8.47 -0.26 5.24
CA ALA A 140 8.56 -1.66 5.66
C ALA A 140 8.00 -1.88 7.08
N ALA A 141 8.25 -0.95 8.00
CA ALA A 141 7.73 -1.03 9.36
C ALA A 141 6.20 -0.91 9.39
N ILE A 142 5.61 0.01 8.62
CA ILE A 142 4.15 0.19 8.54
C ILE A 142 3.48 -1.04 7.92
N GLU A 143 4.00 -1.55 6.80
CA GLU A 143 3.48 -2.78 6.16
C GLU A 143 3.61 -3.99 7.10
N GLY A 144 4.72 -4.11 7.82
CA GLY A 144 4.91 -5.14 8.84
C GLY A 144 3.92 -5.04 10.00
N ALA A 145 3.65 -3.83 10.50
CA ALA A 145 2.64 -3.59 11.52
C ALA A 145 1.24 -3.98 11.01
N GLN A 146 0.91 -3.63 9.77
CA GLN A 146 -0.37 -3.97 9.14
C GLN A 146 -0.53 -5.49 9.01
N LEU A 147 0.52 -6.19 8.58
CA LEU A 147 0.54 -7.65 8.46
C LEU A 147 0.28 -8.34 9.79
N LEU A 148 0.95 -7.89 10.86
CA LEU A 148 0.82 -8.47 12.19
C LEU A 148 -0.56 -8.22 12.80
N ALA A 149 -1.12 -7.02 12.60
CA ALA A 149 -2.48 -6.69 13.02
C ALA A 149 -3.51 -7.56 12.28
N ARG A 150 -3.37 -7.68 10.95
CA ARG A 150 -4.23 -8.56 10.14
C ARG A 150 -4.17 -10.01 10.60
N SER A 151 -2.97 -10.52 10.86
CA SER A 151 -2.77 -11.89 11.35
C SER A 151 -3.46 -12.16 12.68
N LYS A 152 -3.63 -11.13 13.52
CA LYS A 152 -4.33 -11.24 14.81
C LYS A 152 -5.82 -10.93 14.71
N GLY A 153 -6.28 -10.33 13.62
CA GLY A 153 -7.64 -9.80 13.50
C GLY A 153 -7.91 -8.67 14.49
N ASP A 154 -6.88 -7.92 14.87
CA ASP A 154 -6.96 -6.89 15.91
C ASP A 154 -6.20 -5.63 15.47
N VAL A 155 -6.96 -4.57 15.18
CA VAL A 155 -6.41 -3.28 14.74
C VAL A 155 -5.62 -2.57 15.84
N SER A 156 -5.87 -2.88 17.12
CA SER A 156 -5.13 -2.26 18.24
C SER A 156 -3.65 -2.62 18.22
N VAL A 157 -3.29 -3.76 17.62
CA VAL A 157 -1.90 -4.17 17.36
C VAL A 157 -1.23 -3.19 16.41
N PHE A 158 -1.92 -2.73 15.36
CA PHE A 158 -1.41 -1.70 14.45
C PHE A 158 -1.21 -0.39 15.21
N ASP A 159 -2.25 0.06 15.93
CA ASP A 159 -2.24 1.34 16.64
C ASP A 159 -1.10 1.42 17.67
N THR A 160 -0.94 0.36 18.47
CA THR A 160 0.13 0.26 19.48
C THR A 160 1.51 0.21 18.82
N THR A 161 1.66 -0.52 17.71
CA THR A 161 2.94 -0.65 17.00
C THR A 161 3.35 0.68 16.35
N ILE A 162 2.41 1.37 15.71
CA ILE A 162 2.66 2.71 15.15
C ILE A 162 3.03 3.71 16.26
N SER A 163 2.35 3.66 17.41
CA SER A 163 2.73 4.47 18.58
C SER A 163 4.16 4.16 19.04
N ALA A 164 4.55 2.89 19.11
CA ALA A 164 5.90 2.49 19.49
C ALA A 164 6.96 2.97 18.49
N TYR A 165 6.68 2.94 17.18
CA TYR A 165 7.58 3.48 16.16
C TYR A 165 7.80 4.99 16.31
N ARG A 166 6.75 5.75 16.68
CA ARG A 166 6.88 7.18 16.99
C ARG A 166 7.74 7.42 18.22
N SER A 167 7.49 6.69 19.31
CA SER A 167 8.29 6.77 20.54
C SER A 167 9.76 6.40 20.32
N ALA A 168 10.05 5.48 19.40
CA ALA A 168 11.40 5.08 19.04
C ALA A 168 12.09 6.03 18.02
N GLY A 169 11.38 7.04 17.51
CA GLY A 169 11.90 7.99 16.53
C GLY A 169 12.01 7.47 15.09
N LEU A 170 11.43 6.29 14.80
CA LEU A 170 11.37 5.76 13.43
C LEU A 170 10.37 6.58 12.60
N LEU A 171 9.16 6.76 13.15
CA LEU A 171 8.14 7.62 12.58
C LEU A 171 8.20 9.01 13.21
N PRO A 172 8.26 10.08 12.40
CA PRO A 172 8.18 11.45 12.89
C PRO A 172 6.79 11.83 13.43
#